data_AF-A0A5D2ERE7-F1
#
_entry.id   AF-A0A5D2ERE7-F1
#
_cell.length_a   1.000
_cell.length_b   1.000
_cell.length_c   1.000
_cell.angle_alpha   90.00
_cell.angle_beta   90.00
_cell.angle_gamma   90.00
#
_symmetry.space_group_name_H-M   'P 1'
#
loop_
_entity.id
_entity.type
_entity.pdbx_description
1 polymer ?
#
loop_
_entity_poly.entity_id
_entity_poly.type
_entity_poly.pdbx_seq_one_letter_code
_entity_poly.pdbx_strand_id
1 'polypeptide(L)'
;MDLLLETVRKPTNNVLQKLCRNGKLKSALRLIEVMACKNQIPHFPSCINLIRGFLKLDELDKAAKILQVMIMSGGVPDNITYNMMVRDLCKRGWIRSAIDLLEDMSLSGCPPDVTTYNTIIRCMFDKGNFDQAVGFWKNQLRKGCPPYLITYTILVELVCKHCGTLQAMEVLHDMAIEGCYPDIVTYNSLVSFNCKQGKYEDAALVIYNILSQGMEPNVITYNTLIHSLCNHGSWTKSMRYLLS
;
A
#
# COMPACT_ATOMS: atom_id res chain seq x y z
N MET A 1 40.87 -21.21 1.21
CA MET A 1 40.14 -21.60 -0.02
C MET A 1 39.14 -22.73 0.24
N ASP A 2 39.10 -23.30 1.45
CA ASP A 2 38.39 -24.57 1.72
C ASP A 2 36.90 -24.48 2.07
N LEU A 3 36.44 -23.37 2.64
CA LEU A 3 35.02 -23.21 3.02
C LEU A 3 34.05 -23.20 1.82
N LEU A 4 34.51 -22.82 0.62
CA LEU A 4 33.69 -22.79 -0.60
C LEU A 4 33.55 -24.19 -1.25
N LEU A 5 34.55 -25.06 -1.09
CA LEU A 5 34.50 -26.42 -1.64
C LEU A 5 33.69 -27.36 -0.72
N GLU A 6 33.72 -27.13 0.59
CA GLU A 6 32.91 -27.89 1.55
C GLU A 6 31.41 -27.53 1.47
N THR A 7 31.07 -26.27 1.19
CA THR A 7 29.68 -25.81 1.01
C THR A 7 28.94 -26.50 -0.15
N VAL A 8 29.66 -26.98 -1.16
CA VAL A 8 29.07 -27.65 -2.32
C VAL A 8 28.85 -29.14 -2.06
N ARG A 9 29.73 -29.79 -1.27
CA ARG A 9 29.65 -31.24 -0.99
C ARG A 9 28.52 -31.61 -0.04
N LYS A 10 28.30 -30.84 1.04
CA LYS A 10 27.20 -31.06 2.00
C LYS A 10 26.54 -29.73 2.39
N PRO A 11 25.63 -29.19 1.56
CA PRO A 11 24.81 -28.07 1.97
C PRO A 11 24.02 -28.47 3.22
N THR A 12 24.10 -27.64 4.27
CA THR A 12 23.37 -27.86 5.53
C THR A 12 22.81 -26.54 6.03
N ASN A 13 21.67 -26.62 6.70
CA ASN A 13 21.04 -25.47 7.33
C ASN A 13 21.95 -24.78 8.37
N ASN A 14 22.85 -25.51 9.03
CA ASN A 14 23.83 -24.94 9.95
C ASN A 14 24.80 -23.98 9.24
N VAL A 15 25.27 -24.33 8.04
CA VAL A 15 26.14 -23.47 7.25
C VAL A 15 25.37 -22.24 6.75
N LEU A 16 24.13 -22.42 6.29
CA LEU A 16 23.27 -21.30 5.88
C LEU A 16 23.05 -20.30 7.03
N GLN A 17 22.74 -20.78 8.23
CA GLN A 17 22.58 -19.95 9.41
C GLN A 17 23.87 -19.20 9.76
N LYS A 18 25.02 -19.87 9.74
CA LYS A 18 26.33 -19.24 10.00
C LYS A 18 26.65 -18.15 8.98
N LEU A 19 26.37 -18.37 7.70
CA LEU A 19 26.57 -17.37 6.65
C LEU A 19 25.64 -16.15 6.82
N CYS A 20 24.39 -16.37 7.21
CA CYS A 20 23.44 -15.28 7.50
C CYS A 20 23.88 -14.45 8.70
N ARG A 21 24.31 -15.09 9.80
CA ARG A 21 24.83 -14.41 11.00
C ARG A 21 26.07 -13.58 10.70
N ASN A 22 26.92 -14.04 9.78
CA ASN A 22 28.15 -13.35 9.39
C ASN A 22 27.93 -12.33 8.25
N GLY A 23 26.69 -12.05 7.85
CA GLY A 23 26.38 -11.07 6.78
C GLY A 23 26.87 -11.46 5.38
N LYS A 24 27.24 -12.73 5.14
CA LYS A 24 27.78 -13.20 3.86
C LYS A 24 26.66 -13.53 2.87
N LEU A 25 25.90 -12.51 2.46
CA LEU A 25 24.69 -12.65 1.65
C LEU A 25 24.91 -13.39 0.32
N LYS A 26 25.94 -13.01 -0.45
CA LYS A 26 26.24 -13.63 -1.77
C LYS A 26 26.57 -15.12 -1.66
N SER A 27 27.31 -15.51 -0.61
CA SER A 27 27.64 -16.92 -0.35
C SER A 27 26.42 -17.71 0.10
N ALA A 28 25.55 -17.09 0.92
CA ALA A 28 24.31 -17.70 1.37
C ALA A 28 23.32 -17.91 0.22
N LEU A 29 23.22 -16.98 -0.73
CA LEU A 29 22.42 -17.15 -1.95
C LEU A 29 22.87 -18.35 -2.77
N ARG A 30 24.17 -18.46 -3.07
CA ARG A 30 24.72 -19.63 -3.80
C ARG A 30 24.41 -20.94 -3.08
N LEU A 31 24.45 -20.94 -1.75
CA LEU A 31 24.10 -22.12 -0.97
C LEU A 31 22.62 -22.49 -1.10
N ILE A 32 21.71 -21.51 -1.09
CA ILE A 32 20.28 -21.73 -1.31
C ILE A 32 20.01 -22.32 -2.70
N GLU A 33 20.67 -21.81 -3.74
CA GLU A 33 20.54 -22.35 -5.10
C GLU A 33 21.00 -23.82 -5.16
N VAL A 34 22.13 -24.15 -4.52
CA VAL A 34 22.62 -25.54 -4.44
C VAL A 34 21.68 -26.43 -3.63
N MET A 35 21.07 -25.90 -2.55
CA MET A 35 20.07 -26.61 -1.75
C MET A 35 18.82 -26.92 -2.57
N ALA A 36 18.34 -25.96 -3.37
CA ALA A 36 17.22 -26.14 -4.28
C ALA A 36 17.49 -27.26 -5.31
N CYS A 37 18.66 -27.25 -5.96
CA CYS A 37 19.05 -28.30 -6.91
C CYS A 37 19.16 -29.70 -6.28
N LYS A 38 19.38 -29.79 -4.96
CA LYS A 38 19.46 -31.05 -4.22
C LYS A 38 18.16 -31.42 -3.50
N ASN A 39 17.05 -30.72 -3.77
CA ASN A 39 15.76 -30.90 -3.11
C ASN A 39 15.84 -30.84 -1.57
N GLN A 40 16.71 -29.97 -1.04
CA GLN A 40 16.85 -29.74 0.39
C GLN A 40 16.09 -28.49 0.80
N ILE A 41 15.29 -28.61 1.87
CA ILE A 41 14.50 -27.49 2.39
C ILE A 41 15.44 -26.51 3.12
N PRO A 42 15.56 -25.26 2.64
CA PRO A 42 16.38 -24.25 3.29
C PRO A 42 15.70 -23.77 4.58
N HIS A 43 16.49 -23.35 5.54
CA HIS A 43 16.00 -22.76 6.79
C HIS A 43 15.25 -21.45 6.50
N PHE A 44 13.91 -21.45 6.61
CA PHE A 44 13.07 -20.33 6.23
C PHE A 44 13.40 -19.00 6.95
N PRO A 45 13.68 -18.97 8.27
CA PRO A 45 14.09 -17.72 8.92
C PRO A 45 15.38 -17.13 8.33
N SER A 46 16.30 -17.98 7.86
CA SER A 46 17.50 -17.54 7.14
C SER A 46 17.14 -16.96 5.78
N CYS A 47 16.22 -17.58 5.04
CA CYS A 47 15.72 -17.06 3.77
C CYS A 47 15.08 -15.67 3.95
N ILE A 48 14.20 -15.49 4.94
CA ILE A 48 13.58 -14.19 5.27
C ILE A 48 14.64 -13.12 5.53
N ASN A 49 15.65 -13.43 6.36
CA ASN A 49 16.72 -12.48 6.66
C ASN A 49 17.53 -12.11 5.41
N LEU A 50 17.79 -13.07 4.51
CA LEU A 50 18.48 -12.82 3.26
C LEU A 50 17.65 -11.97 2.30
N ILE A 51 16.35 -12.25 2.14
CA ILE A 51 15.41 -11.44 1.33
C ILE A 51 15.47 -9.99 1.80
N ARG A 52 15.27 -9.77 3.11
CA ARG A 52 15.33 -8.42 3.71
C ARG A 52 16.71 -7.77 3.54
N GLY A 53 17.78 -8.54 3.62
CA GLY A 53 19.16 -8.08 3.40
C GLY A 53 19.40 -7.64 1.96
N PHE A 54 18.97 -8.43 0.97
CA PHE A 54 19.11 -8.10 -0.45
C PHE A 54 18.23 -6.92 -0.86
N LEU A 55 17.02 -6.79 -0.31
CA LEU A 55 16.18 -5.60 -0.52
C LEU A 55 16.84 -4.32 0.00
N LYS A 56 17.54 -4.37 1.14
CA LYS A 56 18.32 -3.22 1.66
C LYS A 56 19.50 -2.85 0.77
N LEU A 57 20.01 -3.78 -0.03
CA LEU A 57 21.09 -3.56 -0.99
C LEU A 57 20.56 -3.24 -2.41
N ASP A 58 19.25 -3.05 -2.56
CA ASP A 58 18.60 -2.77 -3.85
C ASP A 58 18.82 -3.90 -4.89
N GLU A 59 19.00 -5.14 -4.42
CA GLU A 59 19.17 -6.33 -5.26
C GLU A 59 17.87 -7.17 -5.30
N LEU A 60 16.79 -6.58 -5.85
CA LEU A 60 15.45 -7.18 -5.92
C LEU A 60 15.45 -8.56 -6.61
N ASP A 61 16.19 -8.74 -7.69
CA ASP A 61 16.21 -10.00 -8.44
C ASP A 61 16.68 -11.17 -7.57
N LYS A 62 17.65 -10.92 -6.68
CA LYS A 62 18.16 -11.94 -5.77
C LYS A 62 17.19 -12.21 -4.63
N ALA A 63 16.54 -11.16 -4.12
CA ALA A 63 15.48 -11.29 -3.14
C ALA A 63 14.31 -12.13 -3.69
N ALA A 64 13.87 -11.87 -4.92
CA ALA A 64 12.81 -12.60 -5.61
C ALA A 64 13.17 -14.08 -5.83
N LYS A 65 14.40 -14.38 -6.23
CA LYS A 65 14.88 -15.77 -6.36
C LYS A 65 14.80 -16.53 -5.04
N ILE A 66 15.23 -15.92 -3.94
CA ILE A 66 15.18 -16.57 -2.62
C ILE A 66 13.73 -16.76 -2.17
N LEU A 67 12.86 -15.76 -2.40
CA LEU A 67 11.44 -15.84 -2.12
C LEU A 67 10.80 -17.02 -2.87
N GLN A 68 11.08 -17.15 -4.17
CA GLN A 68 10.58 -18.25 -5.00
C GLN A 68 11.05 -19.62 -4.48
N VAL A 69 12.33 -19.78 -4.17
CA VAL A 69 12.87 -21.04 -3.62
C VAL A 69 12.19 -21.37 -2.28
N MET A 70 12.00 -20.38 -1.41
CA MET A 70 11.31 -20.56 -0.13
C MET A 70 9.87 -21.03 -0.32
N ILE A 71 9.10 -20.39 -1.22
CA ILE A 71 7.70 -20.75 -1.51
C ILE A 71 7.61 -22.15 -2.14
N MET A 72 8.45 -22.46 -3.13
CA MET A 72 8.48 -23.79 -3.77
C MET A 72 8.88 -24.91 -2.80
N SER A 73 9.60 -24.57 -1.72
CA SER A 73 9.96 -25.51 -0.65
C SER A 73 8.88 -25.62 0.44
N GLY A 74 7.71 -25.00 0.26
CA GLY A 74 6.59 -25.01 1.21
C GLY A 74 6.67 -23.97 2.32
N GLY A 75 7.56 -22.98 2.20
CA GLY A 75 7.69 -21.89 3.17
C GLY A 75 6.70 -20.76 2.90
N VAL A 76 6.13 -20.20 3.97
CA VAL A 76 5.24 -19.03 3.90
C VAL A 76 5.99 -17.80 4.44
N PRO A 77 6.31 -16.81 3.61
CA PRO A 77 6.87 -15.54 4.07
C PRO A 77 5.89 -14.77 4.94
N ASP A 78 6.39 -13.92 5.84
CA ASP A 78 5.53 -13.04 6.65
C ASP A 78 5.13 -11.77 5.89
N ASN A 79 4.05 -11.12 6.38
CA ASN A 79 3.53 -9.88 5.80
C ASN A 79 4.60 -8.78 5.72
N ILE A 80 5.54 -8.73 6.68
CA ILE A 80 6.63 -7.76 6.67
C ILE A 80 7.52 -7.98 5.43
N THR A 81 7.90 -9.22 5.13
CA THR A 81 8.78 -9.55 4.01
C THR A 81 8.10 -9.24 2.68
N TYR A 82 6.83 -9.62 2.53
CA TYR A 82 6.06 -9.27 1.35
C TYR A 82 5.86 -7.76 1.19
N ASN A 83 5.51 -7.05 2.25
CA ASN A 83 5.36 -5.59 2.22
C ASN A 83 6.67 -4.88 1.84
N MET A 84 7.83 -5.42 2.22
CA MET A 84 9.12 -4.92 1.76
C MET A 84 9.33 -5.15 0.25
N MET A 85 8.99 -6.34 -0.26
CA MET A 85 9.07 -6.66 -1.70
C MET A 85 8.14 -5.77 -2.53
N VAL A 86 6.87 -5.66 -2.12
CA VAL A 86 5.87 -4.79 -2.78
C VAL A 86 6.35 -3.35 -2.81
N ARG A 87 6.87 -2.83 -1.69
CA ARG A 87 7.41 -1.46 -1.63
C ARG A 87 8.58 -1.26 -2.59
N ASP A 88 9.47 -2.25 -2.71
CA ASP A 88 10.62 -2.17 -3.60
C ASP A 88 10.20 -2.19 -5.08
N LEU A 89 9.26 -3.07 -5.44
CA LEU A 89 8.64 -3.11 -6.76
C LEU A 89 7.97 -1.77 -7.11
N CYS A 90 7.20 -1.21 -6.17
CA CYS A 90 6.57 0.11 -6.31
C CYS A 90 7.59 1.23 -6.53
N LYS A 91 8.69 1.26 -5.76
CA LYS A 91 9.76 2.26 -5.94
C LYS A 91 10.36 2.23 -7.33
N ARG A 92 10.53 1.02 -7.89
CA ARG A 92 11.04 0.79 -9.26
C ARG A 92 10.00 1.08 -10.34
N GLY A 93 8.75 1.35 -9.98
CA GLY A 93 7.64 1.56 -10.90
C GLY A 93 7.10 0.26 -11.53
N TRP A 94 7.50 -0.90 -11.02
CA TRP A 94 7.04 -2.21 -11.50
C TRP A 94 5.69 -2.56 -10.87
N ILE A 95 4.69 -1.71 -11.12
CA ILE A 95 3.36 -1.77 -10.50
C ILE A 95 2.68 -3.11 -10.81
N ARG A 96 2.78 -3.60 -12.05
CA ARG A 96 2.18 -4.89 -12.44
C ARG A 96 2.71 -6.04 -11.59
N SER A 97 4.03 -6.13 -11.46
CA SER A 97 4.67 -7.16 -10.62
C SER A 97 4.34 -7.00 -9.13
N ALA A 98 4.09 -5.78 -8.65
CA ALA A 98 3.61 -5.55 -7.30
C ALA A 98 2.18 -6.09 -7.08
N ILE A 99 1.30 -5.97 -8.10
CA ILE A 99 -0.04 -6.55 -8.09
C ILE A 99 0.03 -8.08 -8.17
N ASP A 100 0.85 -8.63 -9.07
CA ASP A 100 1.04 -10.08 -9.20
C ASP A 100 1.50 -10.68 -7.85
N LEU A 101 2.44 -10.02 -7.16
CA LEU A 101 2.90 -10.44 -5.83
C LEU A 101 1.80 -10.35 -4.77
N LEU A 102 0.92 -9.35 -4.85
CA LEU A 102 -0.24 -9.24 -3.96
C LEU A 102 -1.22 -10.39 -4.18
N GLU A 103 -1.43 -10.83 -5.42
CA GLU A 103 -2.27 -11.98 -5.72
C GLU A 103 -1.63 -13.29 -5.21
N ASP A 104 -0.31 -13.44 -5.36
CA ASP A 104 0.45 -14.56 -4.79
C ASP A 104 0.35 -14.60 -3.26
N MET A 105 0.35 -13.45 -2.59
CA MET A 105 0.13 -13.36 -1.14
C MET A 105 -1.24 -13.93 -0.74
N SER A 106 -2.29 -13.56 -1.47
CA SER A 106 -3.65 -14.08 -1.24
C SER A 106 -3.74 -15.60 -1.37
N LEU A 107 -2.91 -16.20 -2.23
CA LEU A 107 -2.85 -17.65 -2.44
C LEU A 107 -1.90 -18.40 -1.49
N SER A 108 -0.90 -17.72 -0.93
CA SER A 108 0.20 -18.34 -0.16
C SER A 108 -0.05 -18.46 1.35
N GLY A 109 -1.30 -18.28 1.81
CA GLY A 109 -1.66 -18.36 3.23
C GLY A 109 -1.19 -17.17 4.06
N CYS A 110 -0.66 -16.11 3.44
CA CYS A 110 -0.30 -14.84 4.06
C CYS A 110 -1.08 -13.70 3.38
N PRO A 111 -2.36 -13.48 3.75
CA PRO A 111 -3.20 -12.53 3.05
C PRO A 111 -2.66 -11.09 3.18
N PRO A 112 -2.72 -10.29 2.10
CA PRO A 112 -2.35 -8.87 2.12
C PRO A 112 -3.06 -8.09 3.21
N ASP A 113 -2.35 -7.14 3.81
CA ASP A 113 -2.89 -6.24 4.83
C ASP A 113 -3.12 -4.83 4.29
N VAL A 114 -3.65 -3.96 5.16
CA VAL A 114 -3.91 -2.54 4.87
C VAL A 114 -2.67 -1.83 4.31
N THR A 115 -1.49 -2.19 4.80
CA THR A 115 -0.23 -1.58 4.37
C THR A 115 0.12 -1.98 2.94
N THR A 116 -0.13 -3.24 2.55
CA THR A 116 0.13 -3.76 1.20
C THR A 116 -0.68 -2.98 0.16
N TYR A 117 -2.00 -2.92 0.32
CA TYR A 117 -2.89 -2.21 -0.61
C TYR A 117 -2.58 -0.72 -0.70
N ASN A 118 -2.41 -0.06 0.46
CA ASN A 118 -2.11 1.37 0.50
C ASN A 118 -0.76 1.72 -0.16
N THR A 119 0.22 0.80 -0.11
CA THR A 119 1.52 0.98 -0.77
C THR A 119 1.38 0.97 -2.30
N ILE A 120 0.58 0.06 -2.85
CA ILE A 120 0.34 -0.03 -4.29
C ILE A 120 -0.46 1.19 -4.79
N ILE A 121 -1.54 1.54 -4.10
CA ILE A 121 -2.39 2.70 -4.48
C ILE A 121 -1.54 3.98 -4.50
N ARG A 122 -0.81 4.27 -3.42
CA ARG A 122 0.06 5.46 -3.36
C ARG A 122 1.08 5.48 -4.50
N CYS A 123 1.68 4.33 -4.82
CA CYS A 123 2.61 4.22 -5.93
C CYS A 123 1.95 4.56 -7.28
N MET A 124 0.75 4.06 -7.55
CA MET A 124 0.02 4.41 -8.77
C MET A 124 -0.25 5.91 -8.86
N PHE A 125 -0.65 6.56 -7.76
CA PHE A 125 -0.82 8.02 -7.71
C PHE A 125 0.48 8.80 -7.92
N ASP A 126 1.56 8.38 -7.27
CA ASP A 126 2.89 9.02 -7.42
C ASP A 126 3.42 8.91 -8.85
N LYS A 127 2.98 7.91 -9.62
CA LYS A 127 3.31 7.72 -11.04
C LYS A 127 2.32 8.36 -12.00
N GLY A 128 1.25 8.99 -11.51
CA GLY A 128 0.21 9.62 -12.33
C GLY A 128 -0.82 8.64 -12.90
N ASN A 129 -0.83 7.38 -12.47
CA ASN A 129 -1.73 6.32 -12.96
C ASN A 129 -3.05 6.32 -12.16
N PHE A 130 -3.77 7.43 -12.14
CA PHE A 130 -4.94 7.63 -11.28
C PHE A 130 -6.10 6.67 -11.60
N ASP A 131 -6.44 6.52 -12.88
CA ASP A 131 -7.53 5.64 -13.32
C ASP A 131 -7.22 4.17 -13.00
N GLN A 132 -5.96 3.76 -13.13
CA GLN A 132 -5.53 2.41 -12.73
C GLN A 132 -5.67 2.22 -11.22
N ALA A 133 -5.41 3.24 -10.41
CA ALA A 133 -5.55 3.17 -8.94
C ALA A 133 -7.01 2.99 -8.52
N VAL A 134 -7.93 3.78 -9.11
CA VAL A 134 -9.36 3.66 -8.86
C VAL A 134 -9.89 2.32 -9.37
N GLY A 135 -9.48 1.90 -10.58
CA GLY A 135 -9.84 0.60 -11.15
C GLY A 135 -9.34 -0.58 -10.32
N PHE A 136 -8.09 -0.51 -9.83
CA PHE A 136 -7.52 -1.49 -8.92
C PHE A 136 -8.36 -1.59 -7.65
N TRP A 137 -8.69 -0.46 -7.03
CA TRP A 137 -9.52 -0.41 -5.82
C TRP A 137 -10.91 -1.05 -6.04
N LYS A 138 -11.62 -0.67 -7.11
CA LYS A 138 -12.94 -1.25 -7.47
C LYS A 138 -12.84 -2.76 -7.67
N ASN A 139 -11.81 -3.23 -8.36
CA ASN A 139 -11.59 -4.65 -8.61
C ASN A 139 -11.40 -5.44 -7.31
N GLN A 140 -10.67 -4.89 -6.33
CA GLN A 140 -10.48 -5.56 -5.05
C GLN A 140 -11.78 -5.65 -4.23
N LEU A 141 -12.61 -4.61 -4.24
CA LEU A 141 -13.93 -4.67 -3.60
C LEU A 141 -14.81 -5.76 -4.22
N ARG A 142 -14.84 -5.85 -5.56
CA ARG A 142 -15.59 -6.89 -6.28
C ARG A 142 -15.09 -8.31 -6.01
N LYS A 143 -13.80 -8.46 -5.69
CA LYS A 143 -13.21 -9.73 -5.20
C LYS A 143 -13.58 -10.04 -3.74
N GLY A 144 -14.37 -9.21 -3.08
CA GLY A 144 -14.78 -9.37 -1.69
C GLY A 144 -13.75 -8.89 -0.68
N CYS A 145 -12.75 -8.11 -1.09
CA CYS A 145 -11.79 -7.51 -0.17
C CYS A 145 -12.53 -6.51 0.75
N PRO A 146 -12.43 -6.65 2.08
CA PRO A 146 -13.11 -5.74 2.98
C PRO A 146 -12.69 -4.28 2.78
N PRO A 147 -13.61 -3.32 2.78
CA PRO A 147 -13.32 -1.90 2.52
C PRO A 147 -12.32 -1.28 3.51
N TYR A 148 -12.23 -1.81 4.73
CA TYR A 148 -11.26 -1.36 5.72
C TYR A 148 -9.82 -1.78 5.38
N LEU A 149 -9.62 -2.82 4.56
CA LEU A 149 -8.30 -3.24 4.07
C LEU A 149 -7.76 -2.32 2.99
N ILE A 150 -8.62 -1.56 2.32
CA ILE A 150 -8.22 -0.60 1.30
C ILE A 150 -8.78 0.75 1.68
N THR A 151 -8.02 1.47 2.50
CA THR A 151 -8.49 2.68 3.19
C THR A 151 -9.03 3.69 2.18
N TYR A 152 -10.34 3.72 2.04
CA TYR A 152 -11.03 4.58 1.08
C TYR A 152 -10.74 6.06 1.35
N THR A 153 -10.46 6.44 2.61
CA THR A 153 -10.01 7.79 2.97
C THR A 153 -8.70 8.15 2.24
N ILE A 154 -7.74 7.22 2.16
CA ILE A 154 -6.50 7.45 1.42
C ILE A 154 -6.78 7.58 -0.08
N LEU A 155 -7.64 6.73 -0.64
CA LEU A 155 -8.02 6.85 -2.04
C LEU A 155 -8.66 8.21 -2.33
N VAL A 156 -9.66 8.61 -1.55
CA VAL A 156 -10.41 9.87 -1.71
C VAL A 156 -9.49 11.08 -1.52
N GLU A 157 -8.59 11.08 -0.53
CA GLU A 157 -7.59 12.13 -0.35
C GLU A 157 -6.61 12.20 -1.53
N LEU A 158 -6.14 11.06 -2.04
CA LEU A 158 -5.23 11.01 -3.18
C LEU A 158 -5.90 11.47 -4.48
N VAL A 159 -7.14 11.03 -4.74
CA VAL A 159 -7.96 11.51 -5.86
C VAL A 159 -8.20 13.00 -5.73
N CYS A 160 -8.58 13.50 -4.55
CA CYS A 160 -8.78 14.93 -4.33
C CYS A 160 -7.51 15.74 -4.59
N LYS A 161 -6.36 15.23 -4.15
CA LYS A 161 -5.06 15.85 -4.33
C LYS A 161 -4.65 15.95 -5.80
N HIS A 162 -4.85 14.88 -6.56
CA HIS A 162 -4.26 14.73 -7.90
C HIS A 162 -5.24 14.94 -9.05
N CYS A 163 -6.53 14.66 -8.83
CA CYS A 163 -7.59 14.73 -9.83
C CYS A 163 -8.60 15.85 -9.55
N GLY A 164 -8.74 16.26 -8.29
CA GLY A 164 -9.66 17.33 -7.86
C GLY A 164 -10.84 16.82 -7.04
N THR A 165 -11.56 17.77 -6.43
CA THR A 165 -12.62 17.49 -5.46
C THR A 165 -13.85 16.86 -6.10
N LEU A 166 -14.19 17.22 -7.33
CA LEU A 166 -15.30 16.61 -8.08
C LEU A 166 -15.07 15.11 -8.27
N GLN A 167 -13.89 14.71 -8.77
CA GLN A 167 -13.53 13.30 -8.96
C GLN A 167 -13.48 12.55 -7.62
N ALA A 168 -13.07 13.21 -6.53
CA ALA A 168 -13.10 12.60 -5.21
C ALA A 168 -14.55 12.30 -4.76
N MET A 169 -15.50 13.18 -5.07
CA MET A 169 -16.92 12.94 -4.80
C MET A 169 -17.53 11.85 -5.69
N GLU A 170 -17.11 11.74 -6.96
CA GLU A 170 -17.49 10.61 -7.83
C GLU A 170 -17.03 9.27 -7.24
N VAL A 171 -15.80 9.23 -6.71
CA VAL A 171 -15.29 8.03 -6.02
C VAL A 171 -16.10 7.71 -4.76
N LEU A 172 -16.50 8.71 -3.98
CA LEU A 172 -17.41 8.51 -2.82
C LEU A 172 -18.78 7.95 -3.26
N HIS A 173 -19.29 8.36 -4.41
CA HIS A 173 -20.52 7.80 -4.97
C HIS A 173 -20.33 6.35 -5.44
N ASP A 174 -19.25 6.08 -6.17
CA ASP A 174 -18.88 4.71 -6.59
C ASP A 174 -18.73 3.77 -5.39
N MET A 175 -18.20 4.26 -4.27
CA MET A 175 -18.13 3.51 -3.02
C MET A 175 -19.50 3.08 -2.53
N ALA A 176 -20.47 3.98 -2.50
CA ALA A 176 -21.83 3.63 -2.09
C ALA A 176 -22.46 2.59 -3.03
N ILE A 177 -22.20 2.66 -4.34
CA ILE A 177 -22.67 1.66 -5.32
C ILE A 177 -22.07 0.28 -5.02
N GLU A 178 -20.79 0.21 -4.66
CA GLU A 178 -20.10 -1.03 -4.28
C GLU A 178 -20.38 -1.45 -2.81
N GLY A 179 -21.41 -0.89 -2.17
CA GLY A 179 -21.87 -1.25 -0.82
C GLY A 179 -21.06 -0.64 0.34
N CYS A 180 -20.17 0.30 0.05
CA CYS A 180 -19.31 0.98 1.00
C CYS A 180 -19.82 2.40 1.25
N TYR A 181 -20.76 2.58 2.18
CA TYR A 181 -21.38 3.88 2.41
C TYR A 181 -20.44 4.85 3.13
N PRO A 182 -20.02 5.96 2.49
CA PRO A 182 -19.25 6.99 3.16
C PRO A 182 -20.09 7.65 4.25
N ASP A 183 -19.47 7.90 5.40
CA ASP A 183 -20.10 8.60 6.52
C ASP A 183 -19.65 10.06 6.63
N ILE A 184 -20.24 10.79 7.59
CA ILE A 184 -19.88 12.19 7.83
C ILE A 184 -18.40 12.38 8.16
N VAL A 185 -17.75 11.39 8.77
CA VAL A 185 -16.30 11.42 9.07
C VAL A 185 -15.49 11.43 7.78
N THR A 186 -15.88 10.62 6.80
CA THR A 186 -15.26 10.55 5.48
C THR A 186 -15.33 11.89 4.74
N TYR A 187 -16.52 12.50 4.71
CA TYR A 187 -16.69 13.82 4.12
C TYR A 187 -15.92 14.91 4.89
N ASN A 188 -15.89 14.84 6.22
CA ASN A 188 -15.12 15.77 7.05
C ASN A 188 -13.61 15.70 6.77
N SER A 189 -13.06 14.51 6.50
CA SER A 189 -11.67 14.37 6.05
C SER A 189 -11.44 15.11 4.74
N LEU A 190 -12.37 15.04 3.79
CA LEU A 190 -12.27 15.75 2.50
C LEU A 190 -12.40 17.27 2.65
N VAL A 191 -13.28 17.75 3.53
CA VAL A 191 -13.37 19.18 3.91
C VAL A 191 -12.07 19.65 4.54
N SER A 192 -11.56 18.91 5.53
CA SER A 192 -10.29 19.22 6.20
C SER A 192 -9.12 19.24 5.24
N PHE A 193 -9.08 18.27 4.31
CA PHE A 193 -8.06 18.20 3.27
C PHE A 193 -8.07 19.43 2.37
N ASN A 194 -9.24 19.82 1.84
CA ASN A 194 -9.37 21.00 0.98
C ASN A 194 -9.04 22.31 1.71
N CYS A 195 -9.49 22.46 2.96
CA CYS A 195 -9.13 23.59 3.81
C CYS A 195 -7.61 23.72 4.00
N LYS A 196 -6.91 22.61 4.27
CA LYS A 196 -5.43 22.60 4.41
C LYS A 196 -4.70 22.97 3.12
N GLN A 197 -5.32 22.73 1.95
CA GLN A 197 -4.79 23.14 0.65
C GLN A 197 -5.18 24.57 0.25
N GLY A 198 -5.93 25.29 1.10
CA GLY A 198 -6.44 26.64 0.81
C GLY A 198 -7.58 26.67 -0.22
N LYS A 199 -8.18 25.52 -0.55
CA LYS A 199 -9.25 25.37 -1.55
C LYS A 199 -10.62 25.46 -0.88
N TYR A 200 -11.02 26.66 -0.47
CA TYR A 200 -12.23 26.85 0.34
C TYR A 200 -13.53 26.66 -0.44
N GLU A 201 -13.55 27.05 -1.71
CA GLU A 201 -14.67 26.82 -2.61
C GLU A 201 -14.94 25.32 -2.79
N ASP A 202 -13.88 24.52 -2.93
CA ASP A 202 -13.97 23.06 -2.98
C ASP A 202 -14.45 22.47 -1.64
N ALA A 203 -13.97 23.01 -0.51
CA ALA A 203 -14.45 22.59 0.81
C ALA A 203 -15.95 22.88 1.00
N ALA A 204 -16.44 24.04 0.54
CA ALA A 204 -17.86 24.39 0.56
C ALA A 204 -18.69 23.48 -0.36
N LEU A 205 -18.15 23.12 -1.54
CA LEU A 205 -18.79 22.17 -2.44
C LEU A 205 -18.98 20.79 -1.80
N VAL A 206 -18.01 20.32 -1.01
CA VAL A 206 -18.13 19.07 -0.25
C VAL A 206 -19.25 19.16 0.79
N ILE A 207 -19.41 20.29 1.47
CA ILE A 207 -20.50 20.52 2.43
C ILE A 207 -21.86 20.54 1.74
N TYR A 208 -21.96 21.19 0.58
CA TYR A 208 -23.16 21.14 -0.24
C TYR A 208 -23.51 19.70 -0.65
N ASN A 209 -22.49 18.90 -0.98
CA ASN A 209 -22.70 17.49 -1.28
C ASN A 209 -23.23 16.72 -0.05
N ILE A 210 -22.69 16.94 1.16
CA ILE A 210 -23.20 16.34 2.41
C ILE A 210 -24.72 16.58 2.54
N LEU A 211 -25.14 17.84 2.38
CA LEU A 211 -26.55 18.24 2.46
C LEU A 211 -27.41 17.58 1.37
N SER A 212 -26.91 17.52 0.13
CA SER A 212 -27.62 16.91 -1.00
C SER A 212 -27.88 15.41 -0.80
N GLN A 213 -27.03 14.74 -0.02
CA GLN A 213 -27.16 13.33 0.34
C GLN A 213 -28.05 13.12 1.58
N GLY A 214 -28.66 14.18 2.13
CA GLY A 214 -29.53 14.10 3.31
C GLY A 214 -28.78 13.89 4.63
N MET A 215 -27.46 14.05 4.64
CA MET A 215 -26.66 14.01 5.87
C MET A 215 -26.59 15.39 6.50
N GLU A 216 -26.42 15.44 7.83
CA GLU A 216 -26.26 16.70 8.56
C GLU A 216 -24.76 17.01 8.78
N PRO A 217 -24.24 18.12 8.23
CA PRO A 217 -22.93 18.63 8.62
C PRO A 217 -22.88 18.89 10.12
N ASN A 218 -21.81 18.46 10.78
CA ASN A 218 -21.70 18.58 12.23
C ASN A 218 -20.79 19.74 12.65
N VAL A 219 -20.66 19.94 13.97
CA VAL A 219 -19.81 20.98 14.55
C VAL A 219 -18.37 20.90 14.04
N ILE A 220 -17.84 19.69 13.81
CA ILE A 220 -16.49 19.49 13.27
C ILE A 220 -16.40 20.02 11.84
N THR A 221 -17.41 19.76 11.01
CA THR A 221 -17.47 20.23 9.61
C THR A 221 -17.38 21.76 9.55
N TYR A 222 -18.27 22.45 10.24
CA TYR A 222 -18.32 23.91 10.24
C TYR A 222 -17.11 24.54 10.91
N ASN A 223 -16.66 24.01 12.06
CA ASN A 223 -15.47 24.53 12.74
C ASN A 223 -14.22 24.42 11.87
N THR A 224 -14.06 23.31 11.13
CA THR A 224 -12.93 23.13 10.23
C THR A 224 -12.92 24.20 9.13
N LEU A 225 -14.08 24.49 8.53
CA LEU A 225 -14.20 25.53 7.50
C LEU A 225 -13.96 26.93 8.09
N ILE A 226 -14.64 27.27 9.19
CA ILE A 226 -14.55 28.59 9.84
C ILE A 226 -13.12 28.85 10.28
N HIS A 227 -12.49 27.91 11.00
CA HIS A 227 -11.11 28.06 11.46
C HIS A 227 -10.15 28.29 10.28
N SER A 228 -10.34 27.56 9.18
CA SER A 228 -9.49 27.72 7.99
C SER A 228 -9.68 29.08 7.32
N LEU A 229 -10.92 29.57 7.22
CA LEU A 229 -11.24 30.87 6.61
C LEU A 229 -10.74 32.04 7.46
N CYS A 230 -10.83 31.92 8.79
CA CYS A 230 -10.33 32.92 9.73
C CYS A 230 -8.80 33.09 9.63
N ASN A 231 -8.06 31.99 9.48
CA ASN A 231 -6.59 32.02 9.38
C ASN A 231 -6.06 32.61 8.07
N HIS A 232 -6.89 32.69 7.03
CA HIS A 232 -6.48 33.15 5.69
C HIS A 232 -7.16 34.46 5.23
N GLY A 233 -7.76 35.22 6.16
CA GLY A 233 -8.27 36.58 5.91
C GLY A 233 -9.47 36.68 4.96
N SER A 234 -10.09 35.55 4.58
CA SER A 234 -11.20 35.48 3.62
C SER A 234 -12.60 35.53 4.28
N TRP A 235 -12.74 36.36 5.32
CA TRP A 235 -13.95 36.46 6.16
C TRP A 235 -15.23 36.76 5.38
N THR A 236 -15.15 37.58 4.34
CA THR A 236 -16.32 38.01 3.54
C THR A 236 -16.92 36.88 2.69
N LYS A 237 -16.11 35.90 2.27
CA LYS A 237 -16.62 34.68 1.59
C LYS A 237 -17.28 33.72 2.59
N SER A 238 -16.75 33.63 3.81
CA SER A 238 -17.25 32.74 4.87
C SER A 238 -18.70 33.00 5.26
N MET A 239 -19.08 34.28 5.45
CA MET A 239 -20.46 34.65 5.81
C MET A 239 -21.47 34.28 4.71
N ARG A 240 -21.05 34.19 3.45
CA ARG A 240 -21.95 33.87 2.34
C ARG A 240 -22.29 32.38 2.26
N TYR A 241 -21.39 31.50 2.70
CA TYR A 241 -21.59 30.04 2.70
C TYR A 241 -22.33 29.52 3.93
N LEU A 242 -22.33 30.26 5.05
CA LEU A 242 -23.02 29.85 6.28
C LEU A 242 -24.49 30.30 6.34
N LEU A 243 -24.93 31.17 5.42
CA LEU A 243 -26.26 31.79 5.41
C LEU A 243 -27.13 31.39 4.20
N SER A 244 -26.68 30.44 3.39
CA SER A 244 -27.40 29.86 2.24
C SER A 244 -27.69 28.39 2.47
#